data_AF-A0A1B0D0M8-F1
#
_entry.id   AF-A0A1B0D0M8-F1
#
_cell.length_a   1.000
_cell.length_b   1.000
_cell.length_c   1.000
_cell.angle_alpha   90.00
_cell.angle_beta   90.00
_cell.angle_gamma   90.00
#
_symmetry.space_group_name_H-M   'P 1'
#
loop_
_entity.id
_entity.type
_entity.pdbx_description
1 polymer ?
#
loop_
_entity_poly.entity_id
_entity_poly.type
_entity_poly.pdbx_seq_one_letter_code
_entity_poly.pdbx_strand_id
1 'polypeptide(L)'
;MTPSQVNPSQLGGMAPNVNQEQVEEEFEEEEEEVIRKKPSSLAELKRKQACAVILLGVIGAEFGQDISIDGGEKQQQTKRVTDQRRKSSVVEGFGIGNNNLARLTSMALTHLLLAPATPKLPAFTPLRRAAIDLIGRGFTVWEPYLDVSKVLLGLLEMCCDSSRLIPSLNYKLPLTPQADACRTARHALRLIATARPAAFITTMAREVARYNTLQQNAQTLSTPLTQSVLYRAKREILQCVEMLIDKMQTDIANLLVEVMDITLHCLDGNEMKNKHLQDLFPAICKFNQVSHCFATRRIAVGASNGHLAIYELRHNKCQMIPAHTNPVTALAFSPDGKFLVSYASGDNRLSFWQTSTGMFGLGQSQTRCIKGYSTAPIPDVSRLNPMRLAKLIWINNRTVTLMLADGSETRFNV
;
A
#
# COMPACT_ATOMS: atom_id res chain seq x y z
N MET A 1 -70.26 48.53 -46.27
CA MET A 1 -68.85 48.11 -46.47
C MET A 1 -68.23 49.05 -47.48
N THR A 2 -67.61 50.08 -46.93
CA THR A 2 -66.92 51.24 -47.50
C THR A 2 -66.03 51.74 -46.33
N PRO A 3 -65.05 52.64 -46.52
CA PRO A 3 -63.85 52.47 -47.35
C PRO A 3 -62.57 52.97 -46.61
N SER A 4 -61.46 52.98 -47.36
CA SER A 4 -60.42 54.01 -47.34
C SER A 4 -59.20 53.90 -46.41
N GLN A 5 -58.06 53.89 -47.11
CA GLN A 5 -56.70 54.19 -46.69
C GLN A 5 -56.58 55.52 -45.91
N VAL A 6 -55.50 55.65 -45.13
CA VAL A 6 -54.45 56.69 -45.28
C VAL A 6 -53.54 56.63 -44.04
N ASN A 7 -52.23 56.71 -44.27
CA ASN A 7 -51.19 56.93 -43.27
C ASN A 7 -50.59 58.32 -43.55
N PRO A 8 -50.29 59.17 -42.54
CA PRO A 8 -49.06 59.97 -42.69
C PRO A 8 -48.33 60.38 -41.38
N SER A 9 -47.00 60.35 -41.49
CA SER A 9 -45.99 61.36 -41.09
C SER A 9 -45.86 61.95 -39.66
N GLN A 10 -44.63 61.79 -39.14
CA GLN A 10 -43.68 62.80 -38.59
C GLN A 10 -44.12 63.88 -37.58
N LEU A 11 -43.30 64.03 -36.52
CA LEU A 11 -42.67 65.27 -35.99
C LEU A 11 -41.92 64.90 -34.67
N GLY A 12 -40.62 65.18 -34.51
CA GLY A 12 -40.04 66.42 -33.94
C GLY A 12 -40.41 66.55 -32.44
N GLY A 13 -39.56 66.63 -31.43
CA GLY A 13 -38.23 67.21 -31.22
C GLY A 13 -38.23 67.86 -29.81
N MET A 14 -37.05 68.03 -29.20
CA MET A 14 -36.72 68.87 -28.03
C MET A 14 -37.06 68.41 -26.59
N ALA A 15 -36.00 68.40 -25.77
CA ALA A 15 -36.01 68.48 -24.31
C ALA A 15 -36.40 69.90 -23.82
N PRO A 16 -36.76 70.11 -22.54
CA PRO A 16 -35.74 70.60 -21.60
C PRO A 16 -35.88 70.16 -20.12
N ASN A 17 -34.72 69.93 -19.50
CA ASN A 17 -34.20 70.47 -18.22
C ASN A 17 -35.21 70.95 -17.13
N VAL A 18 -35.20 70.36 -15.92
CA VAL A 18 -35.26 71.05 -14.60
C VAL A 18 -34.69 70.12 -13.50
N ASN A 19 -33.71 70.63 -12.75
CA ASN A 19 -33.19 70.09 -11.48
C ASN A 19 -34.27 70.15 -10.38
N GLN A 20 -34.35 69.16 -9.48
CA GLN A 20 -34.31 69.40 -8.02
C GLN A 20 -34.45 68.11 -7.19
N GLU A 21 -33.55 68.04 -6.22
CA GLU A 21 -33.77 67.59 -4.83
C GLU A 21 -33.93 66.10 -4.49
N GLN A 22 -33.09 65.75 -3.50
CA GLN A 22 -33.07 64.51 -2.74
C GLN A 22 -34.43 64.26 -2.08
N VAL A 23 -34.91 63.02 -2.18
CA VAL A 23 -35.87 62.47 -1.23
C VAL A 23 -35.33 61.12 -0.78
N GLU A 24 -35.04 61.06 0.51
CA GLU A 24 -34.85 59.83 1.27
C GLU A 24 -36.18 59.06 1.26
N GLU A 25 -36.20 57.84 0.72
CA GLU A 25 -37.30 56.90 0.94
C GLU A 25 -36.76 55.69 1.69
N GLU A 26 -37.19 55.61 2.95
CA GLU A 26 -37.24 54.39 3.75
C GLU A 26 -37.95 53.29 2.94
N PHE A 27 -37.27 52.16 2.74
CA PHE A 27 -37.93 50.92 2.35
C PHE A 27 -37.86 49.95 3.53
N GLU A 28 -38.98 49.87 4.24
CA GLU A 28 -39.29 48.81 5.18
C GLU A 28 -39.39 47.46 4.46
N GLU A 29 -38.67 46.49 5.03
CA GLU A 29 -38.94 45.05 5.17
C GLU A 29 -39.83 44.35 4.12
N GLU A 30 -39.23 43.40 3.39
CA GLU A 30 -39.78 42.05 3.22
C GLU A 30 -38.62 41.09 2.88
N GLU A 31 -37.90 40.61 3.91
CA GLU A 31 -36.97 39.47 3.77
C GLU A 31 -37.78 38.18 3.58
N GLU A 32 -37.85 37.66 2.35
CA GLU A 32 -38.21 36.26 2.12
C GLU A 32 -37.12 35.35 2.73
N GLU A 33 -37.41 34.85 3.92
CA GLU A 33 -36.60 33.91 4.68
C GLU A 33 -36.55 32.53 3.98
N VAL A 34 -35.68 32.38 2.97
CA VAL A 34 -35.29 31.06 2.47
C VAL A 34 -34.44 30.38 3.55
N ILE A 35 -35.08 29.53 4.34
CA ILE A 35 -34.48 28.70 5.40
C ILE A 35 -33.39 27.77 4.82
N ARG A 36 -32.20 28.32 4.60
CA ARG A 36 -30.96 27.55 4.56
C ARG A 36 -30.66 27.16 6.00
N LYS A 37 -31.02 25.94 6.40
CA LYS A 37 -30.58 25.36 7.68
C LYS A 37 -29.06 25.48 7.79
N LYS A 38 -28.59 26.51 8.50
CA LYS A 38 -27.19 26.64 8.92
C LYS A 38 -26.82 25.34 9.63
N PRO A 39 -25.67 24.71 9.35
CA PRO A 39 -25.23 23.56 10.13
C PRO A 39 -25.24 23.99 11.59
N SER A 40 -25.87 23.20 12.48
CA SER A 40 -26.01 23.59 13.88
C SER A 40 -24.65 24.00 14.43
N SER A 41 -24.60 25.05 15.26
CA SER A 41 -23.34 25.54 15.86
C SER A 41 -22.55 24.40 16.52
N LEU A 42 -23.26 23.37 16.98
CA LEU A 42 -22.75 22.13 17.55
C LEU A 42 -22.08 21.20 16.52
N ALA A 43 -22.61 21.09 15.30
CA ALA A 43 -21.97 20.35 14.21
C ALA A 43 -20.73 21.08 13.68
N GLU A 44 -20.79 22.41 13.58
CA GLU A 44 -19.64 23.23 13.22
C GLU A 44 -18.55 23.21 14.31
N LEU A 45 -18.95 23.26 15.58
CA LEU A 45 -18.05 23.14 16.73
C LEU A 45 -17.39 21.76 16.77
N LYS A 46 -18.16 20.68 16.56
CA LYS A 46 -17.62 19.31 16.45
C LYS A 46 -16.63 19.18 15.29
N ARG A 47 -16.90 19.83 14.16
CA ARG A 47 -15.99 19.87 13.01
C ARG A 47 -14.71 20.66 13.32
N LYS A 48 -14.81 21.82 13.98
CA LYS A 48 -13.66 22.62 14.44
C LYS A 48 -12.83 21.87 15.48
N GLN A 49 -13.48 21.20 16.44
CA GLN A 49 -12.83 20.36 17.45
C GLN A 49 -12.14 19.14 16.81
N ALA A 50 -12.80 18.43 15.91
CA ALA A 50 -12.19 17.32 15.19
C ALA A 50 -10.99 17.78 14.36
N CYS A 51 -11.10 18.93 13.68
CA CYS A 51 -9.99 19.52 12.94
C CYS A 51 -8.83 19.92 13.86
N ALA A 52 -9.10 20.49 15.03
CA ALA A 52 -8.08 20.81 16.02
C ALA A 52 -7.40 19.55 16.60
N VAL A 53 -8.15 18.51 16.93
CA VAL A 53 -7.59 17.21 17.39
C VAL A 53 -6.75 16.57 16.29
N ILE A 54 -7.21 16.64 15.05
CA ILE A 54 -6.46 16.19 13.87
C ILE A 54 -5.17 16.99 13.72
N LEU A 55 -5.22 18.33 13.76
CA LEU A 55 -4.03 19.18 13.65
C LEU A 55 -3.06 18.94 14.80
N LEU A 56 -3.54 18.79 16.03
CA LEU A 56 -2.71 18.44 17.19
C LEU A 56 -2.14 17.02 17.06
N GLY A 57 -2.87 16.10 16.44
CA GLY A 57 -2.41 14.77 16.01
C GLY A 57 -1.29 14.83 14.97
N VAL A 58 -1.49 15.62 13.91
CA VAL A 58 -0.48 15.85 12.86
C VAL A 58 0.77 16.46 13.47
N ILE A 59 0.62 17.53 14.24
CA ILE A 59 1.75 18.27 14.83
C ILE A 59 2.48 17.39 15.85
N GLY A 60 1.75 16.65 16.69
CA GLY A 60 2.35 15.73 17.66
C GLY A 60 3.06 14.54 17.01
N ALA A 61 2.56 14.03 15.88
CA ALA A 61 3.21 12.95 15.14
C ALA A 61 4.42 13.43 14.30
N GLU A 62 4.35 14.63 13.72
CA GLU A 62 5.44 15.21 12.90
C GLU A 62 6.57 15.78 13.77
N PHE A 63 6.27 16.40 14.92
CA PHE A 63 7.26 17.11 15.75
C PHE A 63 7.48 16.48 17.14
N GLY A 64 6.83 15.36 17.47
CA GLY A 64 6.93 14.75 18.80
C GLY A 64 8.35 14.28 19.18
N GLN A 65 9.17 13.94 18.18
CA GLN A 65 10.58 13.58 18.41
C GLN A 65 11.46 14.82 18.61
N ASP A 66 11.20 15.92 17.90
CA ASP A 66 11.99 17.15 18.02
C ASP A 66 11.74 17.89 19.35
N ILE A 67 10.50 17.84 19.86
CA ILE A 67 10.12 18.47 21.14
C ILE A 67 10.77 17.77 22.35
N SER A 68 11.12 16.48 22.21
CA SER A 68 11.74 15.72 23.32
C SER A 68 13.26 15.87 23.40
N ILE A 69 13.92 16.31 22.33
CA ILE A 69 15.38 16.52 22.29
C ILE A 69 15.78 17.82 23.01
N ASP A 70 14.89 18.82 23.08
CA ASP A 70 15.19 20.14 23.66
C ASP A 70 14.89 20.25 25.18
N GLY A 71 14.32 19.21 25.79
CA GLY A 71 13.94 19.18 27.22
C GLY A 71 14.99 18.56 28.16
N GLY A 72 16.19 18.28 27.66
CA GLY A 72 17.07 17.27 28.22
C GLY A 72 18.38 17.73 28.84
N GLU A 73 18.51 18.92 29.42
CA GLU A 73 19.66 19.23 30.28
C GLU A 73 19.29 20.01 31.55
N LYS A 74 19.76 19.48 32.69
CA LYS A 74 19.79 20.02 34.07
C LYS A 74 18.57 19.74 34.96
N GLN A 75 18.64 18.66 35.77
CA GLN A 75 19.07 18.75 37.19
C GLN A 75 18.92 17.41 37.92
N GLN A 76 20.02 17.02 38.56
CA GLN A 76 20.07 16.00 39.60
C GLN A 76 19.50 16.53 40.93
N GLN A 77 18.97 15.57 41.71
CA GLN A 77 18.83 15.53 43.18
C GLN A 77 17.54 16.05 43.87
N THR A 78 17.02 15.11 44.67
CA THR A 78 16.38 15.22 46.01
C THR A 78 14.85 15.34 46.21
N LYS A 79 14.33 14.26 46.82
CA LYS A 79 13.37 14.16 47.96
C LYS A 79 11.99 14.87 47.92
N ARG A 80 10.96 14.00 47.84
CA ARG A 80 9.81 13.81 48.78
C ARG A 80 9.09 15.04 49.41
N VAL A 81 7.76 15.04 49.17
CA VAL A 81 6.61 15.38 50.05
C VAL A 81 5.89 16.72 49.78
N THR A 82 4.57 16.58 49.54
CA THR A 82 3.43 17.54 49.58
C THR A 82 3.55 18.85 48.81
N ASP A 83 2.64 19.13 47.86
CA ASP A 83 1.43 19.92 48.14
C ASP A 83 0.52 20.08 46.91
N GLN A 84 -0.71 20.51 47.19
CA GLN A 84 -1.84 20.69 46.29
C GLN A 84 -1.62 21.67 45.11
N ARG A 85 -2.41 21.42 44.06
CA ARG A 85 -2.96 22.38 43.07
C ARG A 85 -1.95 23.23 42.29
N ARG A 86 -1.82 22.90 41.00
CA ARG A 86 -2.17 23.83 39.91
C ARG A 86 -2.57 23.02 38.68
N LYS A 87 -3.74 23.32 38.13
CA LYS A 87 -4.18 22.86 36.80
C LYS A 87 -3.18 23.39 35.78
N SER A 88 -2.18 22.60 35.40
CA SER A 88 -1.42 22.86 34.19
C SER A 88 -2.26 22.34 33.03
N SER A 89 -2.85 23.27 32.27
CA SER A 89 -3.52 23.02 30.99
C SER A 89 -2.52 22.70 29.88
N VAL A 90 -1.43 22.01 30.21
CA VAL A 90 -0.46 21.54 29.23
C VAL A 90 -1.08 20.29 28.65
N VAL A 91 -1.55 20.39 27.41
CA VAL A 91 -1.96 19.25 26.60
C VAL A 91 -0.78 18.28 26.59
N GLU A 92 -0.87 17.20 27.37
CA GLU A 92 0.03 16.06 27.25
C GLU A 92 -0.11 15.58 25.80
N GLY A 93 0.93 15.79 25.00
CA GLY A 93 0.99 15.35 23.61
C GLY A 93 0.94 13.81 23.48
N PHE A 94 1.27 13.31 22.29
CA PHE A 94 1.33 11.88 21.97
C PHE A 94 2.53 11.14 22.60
N GLY A 95 2.95 11.53 23.81
CA GLY A 95 4.02 10.87 24.56
C GLY A 95 3.59 9.51 25.12
N ILE A 96 4.59 8.77 25.62
CA ILE A 96 4.52 7.36 26.11
C ILE A 96 3.49 7.13 27.26
N GLY A 97 2.85 8.20 27.78
CA GLY A 97 1.80 8.13 28.80
C GLY A 97 0.36 8.30 28.30
N ASN A 98 0.12 8.82 27.09
CA ASN A 98 -1.21 9.27 26.65
C ASN A 98 -1.91 8.29 25.66
N ASN A 99 -1.75 6.99 25.90
CA ASN A 99 -2.26 5.89 25.07
C ASN A 99 -3.76 5.97 24.77
N ASN A 100 -4.55 6.60 25.64
CA ASN A 100 -5.98 6.74 25.44
C ASN A 100 -6.32 7.75 24.33
N LEU A 101 -5.57 8.86 24.21
CA LEU A 101 -5.79 9.85 23.17
C LEU A 101 -5.40 9.29 21.79
N ALA A 102 -4.27 8.59 21.70
CA ALA A 102 -3.82 7.91 20.47
C ALA A 102 -4.82 6.86 20.00
N ARG A 103 -5.35 6.05 20.92
CA ARG A 103 -6.39 5.07 20.64
C ARG A 103 -7.71 5.72 20.19
N LEU A 104 -8.19 6.75 20.88
CA LEU A 104 -9.44 7.43 20.50
C LEU A 104 -9.31 8.13 19.14
N THR A 105 -8.15 8.74 18.89
CA THR A 105 -7.86 9.42 17.61
C THR A 105 -7.81 8.42 16.47
N SER A 106 -7.06 7.33 16.60
CA SER A 106 -6.99 6.25 15.58
C SER A 106 -8.36 5.63 15.31
N MET A 107 -9.20 5.41 16.33
CA MET A 107 -10.58 4.96 16.15
C MET A 107 -11.43 5.96 15.34
N ALA A 108 -11.33 7.25 15.64
CA ALA A 108 -12.06 8.30 14.91
C ALA A 108 -11.60 8.41 13.45
N LEU A 109 -10.28 8.36 13.21
CA LEU A 109 -9.71 8.37 11.86
C LEU A 109 -10.17 7.16 11.05
N THR A 110 -10.11 5.98 11.65
CA THR A 110 -10.56 4.73 11.02
C THR A 110 -12.06 4.76 10.71
N HIS A 111 -12.87 5.30 11.62
CA HIS A 111 -14.30 5.47 11.37
C HIS A 111 -14.56 6.41 10.18
N LEU A 112 -13.82 7.53 10.06
CA LEU A 112 -13.95 8.44 8.92
C LEU A 112 -13.52 7.79 7.60
N LEU A 113 -12.54 6.89 7.61
CA LEU A 113 -12.13 6.13 6.44
C LEU A 113 -13.19 5.10 6.03
N LEU A 114 -13.67 4.30 6.98
CA LEU A 114 -14.46 3.10 6.69
C LEU A 114 -15.98 3.30 6.70
N ALA A 115 -16.49 4.38 7.31
CA ALA A 115 -17.93 4.59 7.41
C ALA A 115 -18.55 4.75 6.01
N PRO A 116 -19.70 4.12 5.72
CA PRO A 116 -20.38 4.28 4.44
C PRO A 116 -20.80 5.74 4.21
N ALA A 117 -20.95 6.11 2.94
CA ALA A 117 -21.42 7.45 2.59
C ALA A 117 -22.87 7.63 3.04
N THR A 118 -23.15 8.75 3.71
CA THR A 118 -24.50 9.14 4.12
C THR A 118 -24.74 10.60 3.74
N PRO A 119 -26.00 11.08 3.69
CA PRO A 119 -26.28 12.50 3.47
C PRO A 119 -25.59 13.42 4.50
N LYS A 120 -25.38 12.93 5.73
CA LYS A 120 -24.68 13.66 6.80
C LYS A 120 -23.15 13.57 6.71
N LEU A 121 -22.62 12.53 6.06
CA LEU A 121 -21.19 12.30 5.88
C LEU A 121 -20.92 11.74 4.47
N PRO A 122 -20.87 12.62 3.45
CA PRO A 122 -20.59 12.22 2.07
C PRO A 122 -19.25 11.48 1.92
N ALA A 123 -19.11 10.71 0.84
CA ALA A 123 -17.92 9.88 0.57
C ALA A 123 -16.64 10.71 0.41
N PHE A 124 -16.73 11.87 -0.23
CA PHE A 124 -15.58 12.72 -0.54
C PHE A 124 -15.74 14.07 0.13
N THR A 125 -15.20 14.19 1.33
CA THR A 125 -15.20 15.44 2.11
C THR A 125 -13.77 15.80 2.52
N PRO A 126 -13.47 17.09 2.74
CA PRO A 126 -12.17 17.51 3.28
C PRO A 126 -11.83 16.83 4.61
N LEU A 127 -12.84 16.51 5.43
CA LEU A 127 -12.67 15.80 6.70
C LEU A 127 -12.18 14.36 6.49
N ARG A 128 -12.81 13.59 5.58
CA ARG A 128 -12.35 12.23 5.25
C ARG A 128 -10.95 12.26 4.60
N ARG A 129 -10.70 13.22 3.71
CA ARG A 129 -9.37 13.42 3.10
C ARG A 129 -8.29 13.69 4.15
N ALA A 130 -8.57 14.59 5.10
CA ALA A 130 -7.63 14.88 6.20
C ALA A 130 -7.39 13.64 7.07
N ALA A 131 -8.42 12.83 7.33
CA ALA A 131 -8.25 11.58 8.07
C ALA A 131 -7.33 10.59 7.33
N ILE A 132 -7.48 10.45 6.00
CA ILE A 132 -6.62 9.61 5.16
C ILE A 132 -5.15 10.05 5.22
N ASP A 133 -4.90 11.35 5.04
CA ASP A 133 -3.54 11.92 5.09
C ASP A 133 -2.89 11.68 6.45
N LEU A 134 -3.65 11.86 7.53
CA LEU A 134 -3.20 11.62 8.90
C LEU A 134 -2.88 10.16 9.20
N ILE A 135 -3.72 9.24 8.72
CA ILE A 135 -3.46 7.79 8.84
C ILE A 135 -2.15 7.45 8.16
N GLY A 136 -1.91 8.01 6.96
CA GLY A 136 -0.68 7.82 6.20
C GLY A 136 0.57 8.30 6.94
N ARG A 137 0.58 9.57 7.35
CA ARG A 137 1.75 10.22 7.99
C ARG A 137 2.04 9.69 9.39
N GLY A 138 1.00 9.44 10.19
CA GLY A 138 1.15 9.00 11.57
C GLY A 138 1.06 7.48 11.77
N PHE A 139 1.15 6.66 10.70
CA PHE A 139 0.85 5.23 10.76
C PHE A 139 1.56 4.50 11.92
N THR A 140 2.83 4.81 12.18
CA THR A 140 3.62 4.20 13.26
C THR A 140 3.06 4.49 14.67
N VAL A 141 2.40 5.64 14.86
CA VAL A 141 1.71 6.00 16.10
C VAL A 141 0.36 5.29 16.21
N TRP A 142 -0.34 5.14 15.08
CA TRP A 142 -1.68 4.56 15.04
C TRP A 142 -1.67 3.03 15.05
N GLU A 143 -0.67 2.39 14.44
CA GLU A 143 -0.58 0.95 14.16
C GLU A 143 -1.03 0.06 15.33
N PRO A 144 -0.62 0.27 16.59
CA PRO A 144 -1.03 -0.60 17.71
C PRO A 144 -2.54 -0.62 17.98
N TYR A 145 -3.28 0.36 17.48
CA TYR A 145 -4.71 0.56 17.71
C TYR A 145 -5.55 0.38 16.43
N LEU A 146 -4.92 0.07 15.29
CA LEU A 146 -5.58 -0.07 14.00
C LEU A 146 -5.81 -1.53 13.63
N ASP A 147 -6.95 -1.77 12.97
CA ASP A 147 -7.09 -2.94 12.11
C ASP A 147 -6.43 -2.62 10.76
N VAL A 148 -5.14 -2.98 10.64
CA VAL A 148 -4.32 -2.67 9.47
C VAL A 148 -4.95 -3.21 8.18
N SER A 149 -5.57 -4.40 8.22
CA SER A 149 -6.24 -4.97 7.04
C SER A 149 -7.38 -4.08 6.57
N LYS A 150 -8.28 -3.68 7.48
CA LYS A 150 -9.40 -2.80 7.12
C LYS A 150 -8.92 -1.44 6.60
N VAL A 151 -7.89 -0.86 7.22
CA VAL A 151 -7.33 0.42 6.78
C VAL A 151 -6.75 0.31 5.37
N LEU A 152 -5.91 -0.70 5.10
CA LEU A 152 -5.32 -0.90 3.77
C LEU A 152 -6.39 -1.16 2.71
N LEU A 153 -7.37 -2.01 2.99
CA LEU A 153 -8.49 -2.25 2.06
C LEU A 153 -9.34 -1.00 1.86
N GLY A 154 -9.61 -0.22 2.91
CA GLY A 154 -10.33 1.05 2.79
C GLY A 154 -9.60 2.08 1.91
N LEU A 155 -8.28 2.16 2.03
CA LEU A 155 -7.46 3.02 1.17
C LEU A 155 -7.39 2.50 -0.27
N LEU A 156 -7.24 1.19 -0.46
CA LEU A 156 -7.22 0.55 -1.78
C LEU A 156 -8.55 0.71 -2.52
N GLU A 157 -9.67 0.65 -1.82
CA GLU A 157 -11.01 0.89 -2.37
C GLU A 157 -11.09 2.25 -3.08
N MET A 158 -10.50 3.28 -2.48
CA MET A 158 -10.45 4.63 -3.05
C MET A 158 -9.50 4.75 -4.24
N CYS A 159 -8.60 3.77 -4.43
CA CYS A 159 -7.63 3.75 -5.51
C CYS A 159 -8.13 2.98 -6.76
N CYS A 160 -9.22 2.22 -6.65
CA CYS A 160 -9.74 1.37 -7.74
C CYS A 160 -10.09 2.17 -9.03
N ASP A 161 -10.67 3.37 -8.90
CA ASP A 161 -11.10 4.19 -10.06
C ASP A 161 -10.01 5.14 -10.59
N SER A 162 -8.78 4.98 -10.13
CA SER A 162 -7.71 5.94 -10.32
C SER A 162 -7.32 6.21 -11.78
N SER A 163 -7.40 5.19 -12.65
CA SER A 163 -7.11 5.33 -14.09
C SER A 163 -8.14 6.19 -14.81
N ARG A 164 -9.39 6.23 -14.31
CA ARG A 164 -10.48 7.04 -14.85
C ARG A 164 -10.43 8.49 -14.35
N LEU A 165 -9.94 8.69 -13.13
CA LEU A 165 -10.01 9.97 -12.44
C LEU A 165 -8.73 10.80 -12.53
N ILE A 166 -7.55 10.17 -12.64
CA ILE A 166 -6.24 10.84 -12.66
C ILE A 166 -5.29 10.12 -13.62
N PRO A 167 -5.29 10.48 -14.91
CA PRO A 167 -4.41 9.85 -15.91
C PRO A 167 -2.91 10.12 -15.68
N SER A 168 -2.55 11.22 -15.00
CA SER A 168 -1.16 11.65 -14.78
C SER A 168 -1.02 12.51 -13.51
N LEU A 169 0.16 12.48 -12.86
CA LEU A 169 0.52 13.38 -11.75
C LEU A 169 0.54 14.87 -12.17
N ASN A 170 0.55 15.16 -13.48
CA ASN A 170 0.51 16.50 -14.05
C ASN A 170 -0.93 16.94 -14.43
N TYR A 171 -1.96 16.24 -13.97
CA TYR A 171 -3.35 16.59 -14.27
C TYR A 171 -3.70 17.97 -13.70
N LYS A 172 -4.17 18.87 -14.56
CA LYS A 172 -4.39 20.29 -14.26
C LYS A 172 -5.46 20.47 -13.18
N LEU A 173 -5.18 21.35 -12.24
CA LEU A 173 -6.09 21.82 -11.19
C LEU A 173 -7.28 22.60 -11.79
N PRO A 174 -8.46 22.60 -11.15
CA PRO A 174 -8.78 21.98 -9.85
C PRO A 174 -9.21 20.50 -9.97
N LEU A 175 -8.77 19.68 -9.02
CA LEU A 175 -9.19 18.28 -8.91
C LEU A 175 -10.61 18.18 -8.37
N THR A 176 -11.36 17.17 -8.83
CA THR A 176 -12.63 16.82 -8.17
C THR A 176 -12.37 16.29 -6.76
N PRO A 177 -13.30 16.43 -5.80
CA PRO A 177 -13.13 15.90 -4.45
C PRO A 177 -12.78 14.40 -4.42
N GLN A 178 -13.31 13.63 -5.37
CA GLN A 178 -13.00 12.21 -5.53
C GLN A 178 -11.57 11.98 -6.02
N ALA A 179 -11.11 12.76 -7.00
CA ALA A 179 -9.73 12.66 -7.50
C ALA A 179 -8.72 13.07 -6.41
N ASP A 180 -8.98 14.13 -5.65
CA ASP A 180 -8.08 14.53 -4.56
C ASP A 180 -8.04 13.49 -3.42
N ALA A 181 -9.19 12.89 -3.08
CA ALA A 181 -9.24 11.81 -2.10
C ALA A 181 -8.49 10.57 -2.58
N CYS A 182 -8.61 10.19 -3.86
CA CYS A 182 -7.85 9.11 -4.47
C CYS A 182 -6.34 9.37 -4.41
N ARG A 183 -5.90 10.57 -4.80
CA ARG A 183 -4.49 10.98 -4.71
C ARG A 183 -3.96 10.89 -3.29
N THR A 184 -4.74 11.36 -2.31
CA THR A 184 -4.37 11.31 -0.89
C THR A 184 -4.30 9.87 -0.39
N ALA A 185 -5.24 9.00 -0.78
CA ALA A 185 -5.23 7.58 -0.41
C ALA A 185 -4.01 6.83 -0.94
N ARG A 186 -3.62 7.08 -2.20
CA ARG A 186 -2.38 6.55 -2.78
C ARG A 186 -1.15 7.01 -2.02
N HIS A 187 -1.10 8.30 -1.69
CA HIS A 187 0.01 8.85 -0.92
C HIS A 187 0.09 8.20 0.46
N ALA A 188 -1.04 8.08 1.16
CA ALA A 188 -1.12 7.42 2.46
C ALA A 188 -0.70 5.94 2.39
N LEU A 189 -1.14 5.18 1.38
CA LEU A 189 -0.70 3.80 1.14
C LEU A 189 0.82 3.71 1.00
N ARG A 190 1.43 4.63 0.23
CA ARG A 190 2.89 4.67 0.07
C ARG A 190 3.60 4.99 1.38
N LEU A 191 3.10 5.95 2.15
CA LEU A 191 3.66 6.30 3.46
C LEU A 191 3.60 5.11 4.43
N ILE A 192 2.44 4.45 4.53
CA ILE A 192 2.25 3.25 5.38
C ILE A 192 3.21 2.14 4.95
N ALA A 193 3.26 1.84 3.65
CA ALA A 193 4.12 0.82 3.09
C ALA A 193 5.60 1.09 3.40
N THR A 194 6.08 2.33 3.21
CA THR A 194 7.48 2.67 3.50
C THR A 194 7.81 2.76 4.98
N ALA A 195 6.84 3.14 5.82
CA ALA A 195 7.06 3.24 7.27
C ALA A 195 7.18 1.86 7.92
N ARG A 196 6.38 0.88 7.48
CA ARG A 196 6.36 -0.49 8.01
C ARG A 196 6.17 -1.52 6.90
N PRO A 197 7.21 -1.80 6.07
CA PRO A 197 7.09 -2.71 4.92
C PRO A 197 6.57 -4.10 5.30
N ALA A 198 7.06 -4.65 6.41
CA ALA A 198 6.64 -5.95 6.90
C ALA A 198 5.15 -6.01 7.27
N ALA A 199 4.63 -4.96 7.93
CA ALA A 199 3.21 -4.90 8.28
C ALA A 199 2.33 -4.83 7.02
N PHE A 200 2.75 -4.04 6.02
CA PHE A 200 2.03 -3.95 4.74
C PHE A 200 2.02 -5.29 4.00
N ILE A 201 3.20 -5.88 3.75
CA ILE A 201 3.33 -7.12 2.96
C ILE A 201 2.63 -8.29 3.64
N THR A 202 2.86 -8.53 4.93
CA THR A 202 2.24 -9.66 5.63
C THR A 202 0.72 -9.52 5.73
N THR A 203 0.20 -8.29 5.87
CA THR A 203 -1.25 -8.03 5.85
C THR A 203 -1.84 -8.28 4.47
N MET A 204 -1.19 -7.81 3.40
CA MET A 204 -1.65 -8.05 2.04
C MET A 204 -1.61 -9.53 1.66
N ALA A 205 -0.56 -10.26 2.04
CA ALA A 205 -0.47 -11.70 1.83
C ALA A 205 -1.57 -12.46 2.58
N ARG A 206 -1.90 -12.03 3.81
CA ARG A 206 -3.04 -12.59 4.57
C ARG A 206 -4.37 -12.37 3.85
N GLU A 207 -4.61 -11.18 3.30
CA GLU A 207 -5.83 -10.93 2.51
C GLU A 207 -5.86 -11.73 1.20
N VAL A 208 -4.72 -11.94 0.55
CA VAL A 208 -4.61 -12.83 -0.62
C VAL A 208 -4.96 -14.27 -0.23
N ALA A 209 -4.43 -14.79 0.88
CA ALA A 209 -4.79 -16.11 1.38
C ALA A 209 -6.29 -16.22 1.68
N ARG A 210 -6.88 -15.18 2.31
CA ARG A 210 -8.32 -15.11 2.59
C ARG A 210 -9.15 -15.13 1.30
N TYR A 211 -8.72 -14.37 0.29
CA TYR A 211 -9.35 -14.34 -1.03
C TYR A 211 -9.29 -15.71 -1.71
N ASN A 212 -8.14 -16.39 -1.69
CA ASN A 212 -7.98 -17.70 -2.31
C ASN A 212 -8.88 -18.76 -1.66
N THR A 213 -9.00 -18.75 -0.33
CA THR A 213 -9.94 -19.62 0.41
C THR A 213 -11.39 -19.33 0.03
N LEU A 214 -11.77 -18.05 -0.12
CA LEU A 214 -13.11 -17.68 -0.59
C LEU A 214 -13.35 -18.13 -2.04
N GLN A 215 -12.33 -18.07 -2.89
CA GLN A 215 -12.42 -18.50 -4.29
C GLN A 215 -12.65 -20.01 -4.41
N GLN A 216 -11.99 -20.82 -3.58
CA GLN A 216 -12.22 -22.27 -3.54
C GLN A 216 -13.64 -22.61 -3.06
N ASN A 217 -14.20 -21.81 -2.16
CA ASN A 217 -15.56 -21.97 -1.63
C ASN A 217 -16.62 -21.17 -2.40
N ALA A 218 -16.28 -20.54 -3.54
CA ALA A 218 -17.18 -19.60 -4.20
C ALA A 218 -18.49 -20.23 -4.69
N GLN A 219 -18.47 -21.53 -5.03
CA GLN A 219 -19.66 -22.28 -5.46
C GLN A 219 -20.73 -22.38 -4.36
N THR A 220 -20.35 -22.26 -3.07
CA THR A 220 -21.31 -22.31 -1.95
C THR A 220 -21.82 -20.95 -1.52
N LEU A 221 -21.10 -19.85 -1.83
CA LEU A 221 -21.34 -18.55 -1.19
C LEU A 221 -21.99 -17.47 -2.08
N SER A 222 -22.22 -17.71 -3.38
CA SER A 222 -22.90 -16.77 -4.30
C SER A 222 -22.40 -15.30 -4.27
N THR A 223 -21.18 -15.06 -3.75
CA THR A 223 -20.60 -13.71 -3.66
C THR A 223 -19.72 -13.44 -4.87
N PRO A 224 -19.93 -12.35 -5.63
CA PRO A 224 -19.09 -12.03 -6.78
C PRO A 224 -17.70 -11.57 -6.34
N LEU A 225 -16.70 -12.46 -6.45
CA LEU A 225 -15.29 -12.19 -6.09
C LEU A 225 -14.67 -11.04 -6.88
N THR A 226 -15.18 -10.76 -8.09
CA THR A 226 -14.76 -9.65 -8.95
C THR A 226 -15.08 -8.27 -8.34
N GLN A 227 -16.02 -8.20 -7.39
CA GLN A 227 -16.33 -6.96 -6.67
C GLN A 227 -15.42 -6.70 -5.47
N SER A 228 -14.64 -7.71 -5.05
CA SER A 228 -13.72 -7.55 -3.93
C SER A 228 -12.71 -6.44 -4.20
N VAL A 229 -12.39 -5.68 -3.15
CA VAL A 229 -11.41 -4.59 -3.23
C VAL A 229 -10.06 -5.10 -3.72
N LEU A 230 -9.64 -6.26 -3.20
CA LEU A 230 -8.36 -6.88 -3.55
C LEU A 230 -8.26 -7.17 -5.05
N TYR A 231 -9.34 -7.67 -5.67
CA TYR A 231 -9.40 -7.92 -7.10
C TYR A 231 -9.37 -6.62 -7.94
N ARG A 232 -10.10 -5.58 -7.50
CA ARG A 232 -10.15 -4.31 -8.23
C ARG A 232 -8.87 -3.47 -8.09
N ALA A 233 -8.16 -3.61 -6.96
CA ALA A 233 -6.99 -2.80 -6.64
C ALA A 233 -5.65 -3.43 -7.06
N LYS A 234 -5.63 -4.55 -7.80
CA LYS A 234 -4.42 -5.28 -8.22
C LYS A 234 -3.30 -4.39 -8.76
N ARG A 235 -3.66 -3.40 -9.60
CA ARG A 235 -2.69 -2.47 -10.18
C ARG A 235 -2.00 -1.61 -9.13
N GLU A 236 -2.74 -1.04 -8.18
CA GLU A 236 -2.15 -0.19 -7.14
C GLU A 236 -1.31 -1.03 -6.17
N ILE A 237 -1.75 -2.26 -5.87
CA ILE A 237 -0.98 -3.21 -5.05
C ILE A 237 0.38 -3.50 -5.68
N LEU A 238 0.42 -3.84 -6.98
CA LEU A 238 1.68 -4.06 -7.70
C LEU A 238 2.58 -2.83 -7.70
N GLN A 239 2.03 -1.62 -7.86
CA GLN A 239 2.81 -0.38 -7.79
C GLN A 239 3.41 -0.14 -6.39
N CYS A 240 2.68 -0.45 -5.33
CA CYS A 240 3.21 -0.40 -3.96
C CYS A 240 4.32 -1.43 -3.76
N VAL A 241 4.13 -2.67 -4.22
CA VAL A 241 5.13 -3.74 -4.12
C VAL A 241 6.39 -3.40 -4.91
N GLU A 242 6.26 -2.90 -6.14
CA GLU A 242 7.38 -2.45 -6.98
C GLU A 242 8.17 -1.32 -6.30
N MET A 243 7.47 -0.32 -5.77
CA MET A 243 8.09 0.78 -5.01
C MET A 243 8.84 0.28 -3.77
N LEU A 244 8.29 -0.70 -3.06
CA LEU A 244 8.96 -1.32 -1.91
C LEU A 244 10.20 -2.12 -2.33
N ILE A 245 10.12 -2.88 -3.42
CA ILE A 245 11.28 -3.58 -3.98
C ILE A 245 12.39 -2.58 -4.29
N ASP A 246 12.08 -1.44 -4.90
CA ASP A 246 13.11 -0.48 -5.29
C ASP A 246 13.72 0.26 -4.09
N LYS A 247 12.91 0.62 -3.09
CA LYS A 247 13.35 1.44 -1.94
C LYS A 247 13.85 0.65 -0.73
N MET A 248 13.32 -0.55 -0.50
CA MET A 248 13.47 -1.32 0.74
C MET A 248 13.89 -2.78 0.45
N GLN A 249 14.89 -2.96 -0.42
CA GLN A 249 15.30 -4.29 -0.93
C GLN A 249 15.57 -5.32 0.18
N THR A 250 16.26 -4.92 1.25
CA THR A 250 16.62 -5.82 2.36
C THR A 250 15.40 -6.32 3.12
N ASP A 251 14.45 -5.43 3.43
CA ASP A 251 13.20 -5.82 4.11
C ASP A 251 12.36 -6.75 3.24
N ILE A 252 12.33 -6.50 1.93
CA ILE A 252 11.57 -7.29 0.97
C ILE A 252 12.20 -8.66 0.70
N ALA A 253 13.53 -8.77 0.70
CA ALA A 253 14.22 -10.06 0.57
C ALA A 253 13.79 -11.05 1.68
N ASN A 254 13.51 -10.54 2.89
CA ASN A 254 13.09 -11.37 4.01
C ASN A 254 11.64 -11.88 3.91
N LEU A 255 10.82 -11.27 3.04
CA LEU A 255 9.38 -11.51 2.87
C LEU A 255 9.05 -11.91 1.42
N LEU A 256 10.02 -12.48 0.71
CA LEU A 256 9.93 -12.66 -0.73
C LEU A 256 8.85 -13.68 -1.14
N VAL A 257 8.52 -14.62 -0.24
CA VAL A 257 7.43 -15.59 -0.45
C VAL A 257 6.08 -14.88 -0.42
N GLU A 258 5.82 -14.06 0.59
CA GLU A 258 4.62 -13.24 0.72
C GLU A 258 4.49 -12.25 -0.46
N VAL A 259 5.60 -11.66 -0.87
CA VAL A 259 5.66 -10.76 -2.03
C VAL A 259 5.31 -11.51 -3.32
N MET A 260 5.78 -12.75 -3.47
CA MET A 260 5.42 -13.60 -4.61
C MET A 260 3.93 -13.97 -4.59
N ASP A 261 3.37 -14.31 -3.43
CA ASP A 261 1.93 -14.61 -3.29
C ASP A 261 1.06 -13.43 -3.73
N ILE A 262 1.41 -12.22 -3.28
CA ILE A 262 0.75 -10.97 -3.68
C ILE A 262 0.91 -10.73 -5.18
N THR A 263 2.13 -10.90 -5.70
CA THR A 263 2.43 -10.70 -7.12
C THR A 263 1.60 -11.63 -7.99
N LEU A 264 1.60 -12.93 -7.70
CA LEU A 264 0.84 -13.94 -8.45
C LEU A 264 -0.67 -13.72 -8.36
N HIS A 265 -1.19 -13.24 -7.23
CA HIS A 265 -2.59 -12.84 -7.12
C HIS A 265 -2.93 -11.67 -8.05
N CYS A 266 -2.02 -10.68 -8.15
CA CYS A 266 -2.26 -9.46 -8.90
C CYS A 266 -2.02 -9.61 -10.41
N LEU A 267 -1.15 -10.52 -10.83
CA LEU A 267 -0.92 -10.83 -12.23
C LEU A 267 -2.14 -11.55 -12.85
N ASP A 268 -2.35 -11.34 -14.15
CA ASP A 268 -3.36 -12.09 -14.89
C ASP A 268 -2.83 -13.50 -15.20
N GLY A 269 -3.57 -14.51 -14.73
CA GLY A 269 -3.25 -15.91 -14.99
C GLY A 269 -3.23 -16.26 -16.49
N ASN A 270 -3.92 -15.50 -17.35
CA ASN A 270 -3.84 -15.68 -18.79
C ASN A 270 -2.54 -15.10 -19.38
N GLU A 271 -2.06 -13.98 -18.88
CA GLU A 271 -0.79 -13.41 -19.32
C GLU A 271 0.40 -14.28 -18.88
N MET A 272 0.35 -14.85 -17.67
CA MET A 272 1.36 -15.79 -17.15
C MET A 272 1.49 -17.08 -17.98
N LYS A 273 0.52 -17.40 -18.85
CA LYS A 273 0.62 -18.56 -19.76
C LYS A 273 1.58 -18.31 -20.93
N ASN A 274 1.74 -17.04 -21.31
CA ASN A 274 2.36 -16.63 -22.57
C ASN A 274 3.58 -15.74 -22.38
N LYS A 275 3.72 -15.07 -21.24
CA LYS A 275 4.82 -14.13 -20.94
C LYS A 275 5.67 -14.64 -19.78
N HIS A 276 6.95 -14.27 -19.75
CA HIS A 276 7.80 -14.58 -18.61
C HIS A 276 7.47 -13.67 -17.43
N LEU A 277 7.70 -14.16 -16.20
CA LEU A 277 7.63 -13.32 -15.00
C LEU A 277 8.50 -12.06 -15.12
N GLN A 278 9.66 -12.17 -15.77
CA GLN A 278 10.55 -11.04 -16.06
C GLN A 278 9.89 -9.94 -16.90
N ASP A 279 8.98 -10.31 -17.80
CA ASP A 279 8.28 -9.35 -18.67
C ASP A 279 7.09 -8.70 -17.97
N LEU A 280 6.43 -9.47 -17.09
CA LEU A 280 5.22 -9.04 -16.38
C LEU A 280 5.52 -8.23 -15.12
N PHE A 281 6.55 -8.63 -14.36
CA PHE A 281 6.94 -7.98 -13.12
C PHE A 281 8.46 -8.07 -12.92
N PRO A 282 9.27 -7.30 -13.67
CA PRO A 282 10.73 -7.40 -13.66
C PRO A 282 11.37 -7.14 -12.30
N ALA A 283 10.70 -6.35 -11.43
CA ALA A 283 11.23 -5.94 -10.13
C ALA A 283 11.56 -7.15 -9.23
N ILE A 284 10.68 -8.16 -9.18
CA ILE A 284 10.89 -9.34 -8.31
C ILE A 284 11.99 -10.28 -8.81
N CYS A 285 12.34 -10.20 -10.09
CA CYS A 285 13.41 -11.01 -10.67
C CYS A 285 14.82 -10.43 -10.42
N LYS A 286 14.93 -9.27 -9.77
CA LYS A 286 16.20 -8.72 -9.29
C LYS A 286 16.80 -9.56 -8.15
N PHE A 287 15.99 -10.36 -7.45
CA PHE A 287 16.42 -11.20 -6.35
C PHE A 287 16.93 -12.55 -6.88
N ASN A 288 18.18 -12.91 -6.57
CA ASN A 288 18.73 -14.23 -6.91
C ASN A 288 18.02 -15.38 -6.20
N GLN A 289 17.18 -15.08 -5.21
CA GLN A 289 16.30 -16.00 -4.51
C GLN A 289 15.04 -16.39 -5.33
N VAL A 290 14.81 -15.78 -6.50
CA VAL A 290 13.65 -16.05 -7.35
C VAL A 290 14.11 -16.64 -8.68
N SER A 291 13.48 -17.74 -9.11
CA SER A 291 13.73 -18.33 -10.42
C SER A 291 12.42 -18.80 -11.03
N HIS A 292 12.24 -18.51 -12.32
CA HIS A 292 11.06 -18.90 -13.09
C HIS A 292 11.48 -19.86 -14.20
N CYS A 293 10.93 -21.07 -14.19
CA CYS A 293 11.03 -22.00 -15.30
C CYS A 293 9.75 -21.91 -16.14
N PHE A 294 9.83 -21.19 -17.26
CA PHE A 294 8.68 -20.99 -18.15
C PHE A 294 8.17 -22.31 -18.76
N ALA A 295 9.07 -23.20 -19.16
CA ALA A 295 8.73 -24.48 -19.78
C ALA A 295 7.85 -25.38 -18.88
N THR A 296 8.21 -25.46 -17.59
CA THR A 296 7.44 -26.25 -16.60
C THR A 296 6.32 -25.44 -15.93
N ARG A 297 6.25 -24.12 -16.18
CA ARG A 297 5.36 -23.16 -15.52
C ARG A 297 5.50 -23.21 -13.99
N ARG A 298 6.74 -23.17 -13.53
CA ARG A 298 7.10 -23.20 -12.11
C ARG A 298 7.91 -21.99 -11.71
N ILE A 299 7.62 -21.48 -10.52
CA ILE A 299 8.43 -20.44 -9.88
C ILE A 299 8.96 -21.01 -8.56
N ALA A 300 10.23 -20.77 -8.28
CA ALA A 300 10.87 -21.10 -7.01
C ALA A 300 11.24 -19.79 -6.33
N VAL A 301 10.98 -19.73 -5.02
CA VAL A 301 11.37 -18.61 -4.16
C VAL A 301 12.08 -19.16 -2.93
N GLY A 302 13.25 -18.60 -2.62
CA GLY A 302 14.00 -18.90 -1.42
C GLY A 302 13.54 -18.03 -0.26
N ALA A 303 13.20 -18.65 0.86
CA ALA A 303 12.74 -17.96 2.06
C ALA A 303 13.91 -17.65 3.02
N SER A 304 13.71 -16.64 3.86
CA SER A 304 14.64 -16.23 4.92
C SER A 304 14.82 -17.30 6.01
N ASN A 305 13.85 -18.21 6.17
CA ASN A 305 13.93 -19.33 7.10
C ASN A 305 14.58 -20.59 6.51
N GLY A 306 15.18 -20.51 5.32
CA GLY A 306 15.84 -21.64 4.65
C GLY A 306 14.91 -22.60 3.91
N HIS A 307 13.61 -22.31 3.85
CA HIS A 307 12.68 -23.06 3.01
C HIS A 307 12.71 -22.60 1.54
N LEU A 308 12.26 -23.48 0.65
CA LEU A 308 11.91 -23.16 -0.74
C LEU A 308 10.40 -23.18 -0.89
N ALA A 309 9.83 -22.11 -1.44
CA ALA A 309 8.46 -22.07 -1.93
C ALA A 309 8.45 -22.41 -3.43
N ILE A 310 7.79 -23.50 -3.80
CA ILE A 310 7.64 -23.94 -5.19
C ILE A 310 6.20 -23.72 -5.64
N TYR A 311 6.01 -22.79 -6.56
CA TYR A 311 4.73 -22.44 -7.16
C TYR A 311 4.54 -23.20 -8.46
N GLU A 312 3.47 -23.97 -8.57
CA GLU A 312 3.03 -24.60 -9.82
C GLU A 312 1.83 -23.86 -10.39
N LEU A 313 2.09 -23.05 -11.43
CA LEU A 313 1.11 -22.11 -11.98
C LEU A 313 -0.05 -22.81 -12.70
N ARG A 314 0.12 -24.07 -13.11
CA ARG A 314 -0.94 -24.85 -13.78
C ARG A 314 -2.08 -25.23 -12.83
N HIS A 315 -1.73 -25.57 -11.59
CA HIS A 315 -2.68 -26.08 -10.59
C HIS A 315 -2.93 -25.06 -9.46
N ASN A 316 -2.32 -23.87 -9.56
CA ASN A 316 -2.33 -22.83 -8.53
C ASN A 316 -1.97 -23.39 -7.13
N LYS A 317 -0.92 -24.21 -7.09
CA LYS A 317 -0.45 -24.89 -5.88
C LYS A 317 0.91 -24.33 -5.46
N CYS A 318 1.07 -24.09 -4.16
CA CYS A 318 2.37 -23.78 -3.56
C CYS A 318 2.80 -24.95 -2.64
N GLN A 319 4.07 -25.33 -2.72
CA GLN A 319 4.69 -26.30 -1.83
C GLN A 319 5.87 -25.67 -1.10
N MET A 320 5.89 -25.77 0.23
CA MET A 320 7.02 -25.38 1.05
C MET A 320 7.92 -26.59 1.32
N ILE A 321 9.22 -26.44 1.10
CA ILE A 321 10.22 -27.51 1.23
C ILE A 321 11.35 -27.04 2.13
N PRO A 322 11.67 -27.74 3.24
CA PRO A 322 12.85 -27.43 4.03
C PRO A 322 14.10 -27.74 3.20
N ALA A 323 14.92 -26.73 2.94
CA ALA A 323 16.07 -26.87 2.05
C ALA A 323 17.41 -26.62 2.73
N HIS A 324 17.44 -25.63 3.61
CA HIS A 324 18.62 -25.10 4.27
C HIS A 324 18.27 -24.71 5.71
N THR A 325 19.27 -24.64 6.59
CA THR A 325 19.11 -24.16 7.97
C THR A 325 19.23 -22.64 8.08
N ASN A 326 19.88 -22.01 7.10
CA ASN A 326 20.03 -20.57 6.98
C ASN A 326 19.25 -20.01 5.77
N PRO A 327 19.06 -18.68 5.68
CA PRO A 327 18.40 -18.04 4.53
C PRO A 327 18.94 -18.55 3.19
N VAL A 328 18.03 -18.89 2.29
CA VAL A 328 18.40 -19.20 0.90
C VAL A 328 18.90 -17.90 0.27
N THR A 329 20.11 -17.90 -0.30
CA THR A 329 20.72 -16.69 -0.89
C THR A 329 20.62 -16.66 -2.41
N ALA A 330 20.63 -17.82 -3.05
CA ALA A 330 20.43 -17.93 -4.48
C ALA A 330 19.71 -19.23 -4.86
N LEU A 331 18.94 -19.21 -5.94
CA LEU A 331 18.41 -20.41 -6.59
C LEU A 331 18.29 -20.24 -8.11
N ALA A 332 18.30 -21.35 -8.84
CA ALA A 332 18.15 -21.34 -10.29
C ALA A 332 17.61 -22.67 -10.81
N PHE A 333 16.54 -22.63 -11.61
CA PHE A 333 16.11 -23.78 -12.40
C PHE A 333 17.08 -24.06 -13.55
N SER A 334 17.27 -25.34 -13.86
CA SER A 334 17.94 -25.74 -15.11
C SER A 334 17.11 -25.29 -16.32
N PRO A 335 17.74 -25.06 -17.48
CA PRO A 335 17.02 -24.64 -18.68
C PRO A 335 15.93 -25.62 -19.12
N ASP A 336 16.15 -26.93 -18.90
CA ASP A 336 15.17 -27.99 -19.18
C ASP A 336 14.12 -28.19 -18.06
N GLY A 337 14.26 -27.48 -16.94
CA GLY A 337 13.32 -27.53 -15.80
C GLY A 337 13.32 -28.84 -15.01
N LYS A 338 14.27 -29.76 -15.25
CA LYS A 338 14.37 -31.04 -14.54
C LYS A 338 15.06 -30.91 -13.19
N PHE A 339 15.85 -29.86 -13.02
CA PHE A 339 16.58 -29.59 -11.80
C PHE A 339 16.35 -28.17 -11.32
N LEU A 340 16.43 -28.02 -10.01
CA LEU A 340 16.56 -26.74 -9.31
C LEU A 340 17.83 -26.82 -8.47
N VAL A 341 18.60 -25.73 -8.44
CA VAL A 341 19.71 -25.57 -7.48
C VAL A 341 19.32 -24.50 -6.50
N SER A 342 19.61 -24.73 -5.21
CA SER A 342 19.54 -23.70 -4.18
C SER A 342 20.86 -23.62 -3.43
N TYR A 343 21.19 -22.42 -2.97
CA TYR A 343 22.40 -22.13 -2.21
C TYR A 343 22.05 -21.28 -0.99
N ALA A 344 22.66 -21.60 0.15
CA ALA A 344 22.61 -20.79 1.36
C ALA A 344 24.04 -20.52 1.82
N SER A 345 24.42 -19.23 1.85
CA SER A 345 25.78 -18.84 2.25
C SER A 345 26.02 -19.09 3.74
N GLY A 346 25.00 -18.98 4.59
CA GLY A 346 25.14 -19.29 6.03
C GLY A 346 25.41 -20.77 6.29
N ASP A 347 24.96 -21.66 5.41
CA ASP A 347 25.23 -23.11 5.49
C ASP A 347 26.50 -23.51 4.75
N ASN A 348 27.08 -22.61 3.95
CA ASN A 348 28.12 -22.91 2.97
C ASN A 348 27.75 -24.13 2.12
N ARG A 349 26.49 -24.18 1.67
CA ARG A 349 25.94 -25.39 1.06
C ARG A 349 25.11 -25.09 -0.18
N LEU A 350 25.42 -25.84 -1.23
CA LEU A 350 24.64 -25.89 -2.47
C LEU A 350 23.91 -27.23 -2.54
N SER A 351 22.62 -27.20 -2.88
CA SER A 351 21.77 -28.39 -2.97
C SER A 351 21.11 -28.47 -4.36
N PHE A 352 21.21 -29.63 -4.99
CA PHE A 352 20.50 -29.98 -6.22
C PHE A 352 19.20 -30.69 -5.88
N TRP A 353 18.14 -30.28 -6.57
CA TRP A 353 16.80 -30.80 -6.43
C TRP A 353 16.33 -31.35 -7.77
N GLN A 354 15.84 -32.57 -7.77
CA GLN A 354 15.14 -33.12 -8.93
C GLN A 354 13.67 -32.68 -8.86
N THR A 355 13.19 -32.07 -9.94
CA THR A 355 11.83 -31.54 -10.06
C THR A 355 11.07 -32.41 -11.04
N SER A 356 10.35 -33.43 -10.53
CA SER A 356 9.52 -34.29 -11.38
C SER A 356 8.11 -33.72 -11.50
N THR A 357 7.61 -33.67 -12.72
CA THR A 357 6.17 -33.57 -13.01
C THR A 357 5.60 -34.99 -13.08
N GLY A 358 4.39 -35.22 -12.55
CA GLY A 358 3.68 -36.47 -12.77
C GLY A 358 3.61 -36.82 -14.26
N MET A 359 3.69 -38.12 -14.60
CA MET A 359 3.62 -38.58 -15.98
C MET A 359 2.28 -38.12 -16.57
N PHE A 360 2.31 -37.38 -17.69
CA PHE A 360 1.12 -36.76 -18.30
C PHE A 360 0.32 -35.79 -17.41
N GLY A 361 0.95 -35.20 -16.38
CA GLY A 361 0.25 -34.35 -15.41
C GLY A 361 -0.60 -35.11 -14.40
N LEU A 362 -0.61 -36.45 -14.46
CA LEU A 362 -1.19 -37.32 -13.46
C LEU A 362 -0.14 -37.66 -12.41
N GLY A 363 -0.40 -37.28 -11.16
CA GLY A 363 0.48 -37.52 -10.01
C GLY A 363 0.98 -36.23 -9.36
N GLN A 364 1.29 -36.30 -8.08
CA GLN A 364 1.81 -35.15 -7.33
C GLN A 364 3.19 -34.77 -7.88
N SER A 365 3.36 -33.48 -8.22
CA SER A 365 4.69 -32.92 -8.44
C SER A 365 5.55 -33.15 -7.20
N GLN A 366 6.74 -33.72 -7.37
CA GLN A 366 7.69 -33.96 -6.30
C GLN A 366 8.98 -33.20 -6.58
N THR A 367 9.47 -32.50 -5.57
CA THR A 367 10.77 -31.85 -5.59
C THR A 367 11.59 -32.46 -4.46
N ARG A 368 12.65 -33.19 -4.80
CA ARG A 368 13.47 -33.92 -3.84
C ARG A 368 14.93 -33.53 -3.96
N CYS A 369 15.62 -33.36 -2.83
CA CYS A 369 17.06 -33.15 -2.82
C CYS A 369 17.75 -34.44 -3.27
N ILE A 370 18.63 -34.34 -4.26
CA ILE A 370 19.37 -35.48 -4.82
C ILE A 370 20.86 -35.41 -4.54
N LYS A 371 21.38 -34.20 -4.26
CA LYS A 371 22.82 -33.99 -4.07
C LYS A 371 23.07 -32.70 -3.31
N GLY A 372 24.09 -32.69 -2.48
CA GLY A 372 24.57 -31.50 -1.78
C GLY A 372 26.08 -31.36 -1.90
N TYR A 373 26.54 -30.13 -1.96
CA TYR A 373 27.95 -29.77 -2.01
C TYR A 373 28.26 -28.76 -0.90
N SER A 374 29.36 -28.99 -0.18
CA SER A 374 29.93 -27.97 0.69
C SER A 374 30.72 -26.98 -0.17
N THR A 375 30.62 -25.69 0.15
CA THR A 375 31.35 -24.62 -0.52
C THR A 375 32.32 -23.97 0.46
N ALA A 376 33.32 -23.25 -0.05
CA ALA A 376 34.14 -22.41 0.80
C ALA A 376 33.27 -21.33 1.47
N PRO A 377 33.57 -20.95 2.73
CA PRO A 377 32.92 -19.83 3.37
C PRO A 377 33.32 -18.52 2.69
N ILE A 378 32.35 -17.61 2.57
CA ILE A 378 32.62 -16.25 2.10
C ILE A 378 33.22 -15.46 3.27
N PRO A 379 34.44 -14.91 3.16
CA PRO A 379 34.99 -14.06 4.21
C PRO A 379 34.20 -12.75 4.35
N ASP A 380 34.06 -12.24 5.57
CA ASP A 380 33.44 -10.94 5.87
C ASP A 380 32.03 -10.70 5.28
N VAL A 381 31.16 -11.71 5.31
CA VAL A 381 29.76 -11.65 4.78
C VAL A 381 28.99 -10.41 5.24
N SER A 382 29.21 -9.96 6.49
CA SER A 382 28.53 -8.79 7.08
C SER A 382 28.85 -7.46 6.38
N ARG A 383 29.97 -7.37 5.66
CA ARG A 383 30.37 -6.17 4.90
C ARG A 383 29.85 -6.18 3.47
N LEU A 384 29.34 -7.32 3.00
CA LEU A 384 28.89 -7.51 1.63
C LEU A 384 27.40 -7.20 1.50
N ASN A 385 26.99 -6.77 0.30
CA ASN A 385 25.57 -6.57 0.02
C ASN A 385 24.85 -7.93 0.04
N PRO A 386 23.88 -8.17 0.95
CA PRO A 386 23.14 -9.43 1.05
C PRO A 386 22.51 -9.86 -0.28
N MET A 387 22.11 -8.87 -1.10
CA MET A 387 21.48 -9.07 -2.41
C MET A 387 22.43 -9.59 -3.49
N ARG A 388 23.74 -9.50 -3.28
CA ARG A 388 24.76 -9.87 -4.28
C ARG A 388 25.71 -10.95 -3.77
N LEU A 389 25.39 -11.61 -2.66
CA LEU A 389 26.24 -12.63 -2.03
C LEU A 389 26.55 -13.81 -2.94
N ALA A 390 25.56 -14.26 -3.69
CA ALA A 390 25.70 -15.40 -4.58
C ALA A 390 24.79 -15.27 -5.79
N LYS A 391 25.25 -15.83 -6.92
CA LYS A 391 24.47 -16.01 -8.13
C LYS A 391 24.72 -17.40 -8.69
N LEU A 392 23.65 -18.04 -9.17
CA LEU A 392 23.70 -19.36 -9.80
C LEU A 392 23.40 -19.21 -11.29
N ILE A 393 24.29 -19.76 -12.12
CA ILE A 393 24.16 -19.70 -13.58
C ILE A 393 24.36 -21.10 -14.16
N TRP A 394 23.34 -21.64 -14.81
CA TRP A 394 23.44 -22.89 -15.53
C TRP A 394 24.20 -22.68 -16.85
N ILE A 395 25.28 -23.43 -17.05
CA ILE A 395 26.04 -23.43 -18.32
C ILE A 395 25.35 -24.37 -19.33
N ASN A 396 24.79 -25.47 -18.84
CA ASN A 396 24.04 -26.46 -19.61
C ASN A 396 23.01 -27.14 -18.67
N ASN A 397 22.33 -28.20 -19.12
CA ASN A 397 21.30 -28.88 -18.31
C ASN A 397 21.83 -29.70 -17.11
N ARG A 398 23.16 -29.78 -16.92
CA ARG A 398 23.80 -30.59 -15.87
C ARG A 398 24.83 -29.84 -15.04
N THR A 399 25.39 -28.75 -15.56
CA THR A 399 26.45 -27.98 -14.90
C THR A 399 25.95 -26.59 -14.52
N VAL A 400 26.12 -26.24 -13.25
CA VAL A 400 25.84 -24.91 -12.70
C VAL A 400 27.12 -24.27 -12.18
N THR A 401 27.26 -22.97 -12.35
CA THR A 401 28.32 -22.15 -11.74
C THR A 401 27.72 -21.37 -10.58
N LEU A 402 28.33 -21.50 -9.41
CA LEU A 402 28.13 -20.62 -8.27
C LEU A 402 29.16 -19.50 -8.36
N MET A 403 28.69 -18.26 -8.49
CA MET A 403 29.50 -17.06 -8.39
C MET A 403 29.23 -16.40 -7.04
N LEU A 404 30.28 -16.16 -6.26
CA LEU A 404 30.16 -15.51 -4.96
C LEU A 404 30.58 -14.04 -5.04
N ALA A 405 30.18 -13.24 -4.05
CA ALA A 405 30.47 -11.81 -3.99
C ALA A 405 31.96 -11.45 -3.93
N ASP A 406 32.81 -12.37 -3.49
CA ASP A 406 34.27 -12.22 -3.50
C ASP A 406 34.90 -12.45 -4.90
N GLY A 407 34.08 -12.76 -5.91
CA GLY A 407 34.49 -13.03 -7.28
C GLY A 407 34.89 -14.48 -7.52
N SER A 408 34.82 -15.36 -6.51
CA SER A 408 35.09 -16.79 -6.70
C SER A 408 33.99 -17.45 -7.53
N GLU A 409 34.42 -18.34 -8.43
CA GLU A 409 33.53 -19.12 -9.29
C GLU A 409 33.82 -20.60 -9.12
N THR A 410 32.79 -21.37 -8.76
CA THR A 410 32.91 -22.83 -8.64
C THR A 410 31.83 -23.52 -9.45
N ARG A 411 32.22 -24.54 -10.22
CA ARG A 411 31.30 -25.33 -11.06
C ARG A 411 30.90 -26.61 -10.35
N PHE A 412 29.62 -26.93 -10.41
CA PHE A 412 29.04 -28.15 -9.86
C PHE A 412 28.25 -28.89 -10.93
N ASN A 413 28.32 -30.22 -10.87
CA ASN A 413 27.56 -31.10 -11.76
C ASN A 413 26.50 -31.85 -10.97
N VAL A 414 25.27 -31.87 -11.49
CA VAL A 414 24.20 -32.69 -10.93
C VAL A 414 24.54 -34.18 -10.99
#